data_AF-A0A4Y2FYN9-F1
#
_entry.id   AF-A0A4Y2FYN9-F1
#
_cell.length_a   1.000
_cell.length_b   1.000
_cell.length_c   1.000
_cell.angle_alpha   90.00
_cell.angle_beta   90.00
_cell.angle_gamma   90.00
#
_symmetry.space_group_name_H-M   'P 1'
#
loop_
_entity.id
_entity.type
_entity.pdbx_description
1 polymer ?
#
loop_
_entity_poly.entity_id
_entity_poly.type
_entity_poly.pdbx_seq_one_letter_code
_entity_poly.pdbx_strand_id
1 'polypeptide(L)'
;MFVRAERSGDFYVYLHCLQRMLPIFHAVGHLNYAKFAHVDIQDRLKLFTSLNSAEHRLFITHGYFTFRRTEKFWSGICSDMTIEQVLVRSLSRIGGLAGGRGITATTIATCSQIVEAMEVFAGVRSVSAEQHVQLREANQKQNFKDLQTFISSLEEHIPVSKLPELSSLTIGVVEDEKINCDEEFQIGVVALKEIKKNSFSDMRLKRTLAVKPLATITKSVTIRTILYV
;
A
#
# COMPACT_ATOMS: atom_id res chain seq x y z
N MET A 1 -9.72 -0.04 5.18
CA MET A 1 -10.72 0.40 4.17
C MET A 1 -10.13 0.40 2.76
N PHE A 2 -8.94 0.99 2.55
CA PHE A 2 -8.26 1.01 1.24
C PHE A 2 -8.09 -0.38 0.60
N VAL A 3 -7.46 -1.34 1.32
CA VAL A 3 -7.28 -2.72 0.83
C VAL A 3 -8.62 -3.36 0.44
N ARG A 4 -9.67 -3.12 1.22
CA ARG A 4 -11.02 -3.61 0.87
C ARG A 4 -11.46 -3.05 -0.47
N ALA A 5 -11.32 -1.76 -0.68
CA ALA A 5 -11.74 -1.09 -1.91
C ALA A 5 -11.02 -1.64 -3.15
N GLU A 6 -9.71 -1.89 -3.05
CA GLU A 6 -8.95 -2.55 -4.13
C GLU A 6 -9.38 -4.00 -4.34
N ARG A 7 -9.58 -4.76 -3.26
CA ARG A 7 -9.96 -6.17 -3.37
C ARG A 7 -11.38 -6.35 -3.92
N SER A 8 -12.29 -5.41 -3.61
CA SER A 8 -13.69 -5.42 -4.02
C SER A 8 -13.99 -4.61 -5.27
N GLY A 9 -13.02 -3.90 -5.84
CA GLY A 9 -13.24 -2.98 -6.95
C GLY A 9 -14.25 -1.87 -6.64
N ASP A 10 -14.20 -1.29 -5.44
CA ASP A 10 -14.97 -0.08 -5.10
C ASP A 10 -14.13 1.17 -5.34
N PHE A 11 -14.42 1.88 -6.43
CA PHE A 11 -13.59 3.00 -6.86
C PHE A 11 -13.73 4.23 -5.97
N TYR A 12 -14.96 4.56 -5.53
CA TYR A 12 -15.19 5.75 -4.72
C TYR A 12 -14.57 5.61 -3.34
N VAL A 13 -14.68 4.41 -2.74
CA VAL A 13 -14.01 4.14 -1.47
C VAL A 13 -12.49 4.16 -1.63
N TYR A 14 -11.96 3.63 -2.74
CA TYR A 14 -10.53 3.71 -3.05
C TYR A 14 -10.06 5.17 -3.10
N LEU A 15 -10.75 6.02 -3.88
CA LEU A 15 -10.39 7.41 -4.06
C LEU A 15 -10.52 8.20 -2.75
N HIS A 16 -11.58 7.97 -1.98
CA HIS A 16 -11.76 8.58 -0.66
C HIS A 16 -10.63 8.18 0.30
N CYS A 17 -10.24 6.91 0.32
CA CYS A 17 -9.12 6.45 1.13
C CYS A 17 -7.81 7.13 0.71
N LEU A 18 -7.56 7.26 -0.59
CA LEU A 18 -6.34 7.92 -1.08
C LEU A 18 -6.31 9.41 -0.71
N GLN A 19 -7.44 10.11 -0.82
CA GLN A 19 -7.58 11.49 -0.35
C GLN A 19 -7.37 11.62 1.16
N ARG A 20 -7.82 10.64 1.95
CA ARG A 20 -7.62 10.56 3.41
C ARG A 20 -6.18 10.24 3.80
N MET A 21 -5.47 9.45 3.01
CA MET A 21 -4.05 9.11 3.22
C MET A 21 -3.12 10.24 2.80
N LEU A 22 -3.55 11.08 1.86
CA LEU A 22 -2.72 12.15 1.32
C LEU A 22 -2.17 13.10 2.41
N PRO A 23 -2.97 13.66 3.35
CA PRO A 23 -2.43 14.43 4.47
C PRO A 23 -1.38 13.66 5.28
N ILE A 24 -1.64 12.38 5.54
CA ILE A 24 -0.75 11.51 6.33
C ILE A 24 0.61 11.36 5.61
N PHE A 25 0.64 11.20 4.28
CA PHE A 25 1.90 11.12 3.54
C PHE A 25 2.73 12.41 3.60
N HIS A 26 2.08 13.57 3.64
CA HIS A 26 2.77 14.86 3.87
C HIS A 26 3.31 14.93 5.29
N ALA A 27 2.50 14.56 6.27
CA ALA A 27 2.85 14.60 7.68
C ALA A 27 3.97 13.63 8.04
N VAL A 28 4.01 12.42 7.49
CA VAL A 28 5.11 11.47 7.77
C VAL A 28 6.41 11.85 7.03
N GLY A 29 6.34 12.76 6.05
CA GLY A 29 7.51 13.15 5.26
C GLY A 29 7.90 12.13 4.18
N HIS A 30 7.03 11.17 3.84
CA HIS A 30 7.18 10.29 2.69
C HIS A 30 6.85 11.02 1.39
N LEU A 31 7.73 11.95 1.00
CA LEU A 31 7.47 12.92 -0.07
C LEU A 31 7.15 12.27 -1.43
N ASN A 32 7.78 11.13 -1.74
CA ASN A 32 7.49 10.41 -2.98
C ASN A 32 6.06 9.86 -2.98
N TYR A 33 5.61 9.28 -1.87
CA TYR A 33 4.24 8.76 -1.73
C TYR A 33 3.23 9.89 -1.80
N ALA A 34 3.50 11.01 -1.12
CA ALA A 34 2.66 12.20 -1.20
C ALA A 34 2.57 12.75 -2.64
N LYS A 35 3.69 12.78 -3.37
CA LYS A 35 3.76 13.18 -4.79
C LYS A 35 2.94 12.25 -5.67
N PHE A 36 3.18 10.94 -5.60
CA PHE A 36 2.48 9.98 -6.43
C PHE A 36 0.99 9.89 -6.10
N ALA A 37 0.60 10.03 -4.83
CA ALA A 37 -0.81 10.07 -4.44
C ALA A 37 -1.54 11.27 -5.06
N HIS A 38 -0.91 12.45 -5.14
CA HIS A 38 -1.47 13.59 -5.88
C HIS A 38 -1.69 13.27 -7.36
N VAL A 39 -0.70 12.67 -8.01
CA VAL A 39 -0.78 12.28 -9.43
C VAL A 39 -1.87 11.23 -9.64
N ASP A 40 -1.90 10.18 -8.83
CA ASP A 40 -2.89 9.10 -8.95
C ASP A 40 -4.32 9.64 -8.78
N ILE A 41 -4.55 10.55 -7.83
CA ILE A 41 -5.85 11.22 -7.68
C ILE A 41 -6.19 12.04 -8.93
N GLN A 42 -5.25 12.86 -9.43
CA GLN A 42 -5.49 13.73 -10.58
C GLN A 42 -5.75 12.94 -11.86
N ASP A 43 -4.92 11.93 -12.14
CA ASP A 43 -5.02 11.10 -13.34
C ASP A 43 -6.32 10.29 -13.32
N ARG A 44 -6.72 9.75 -12.18
CA ARG A 44 -7.99 9.01 -12.06
C ARG A 44 -9.20 9.91 -12.19
N LEU A 45 -9.16 11.14 -11.66
CA LEU A 45 -10.23 12.11 -11.86
C LEU A 45 -10.32 12.56 -13.33
N LYS A 46 -9.17 12.78 -13.97
CA LYS A 46 -9.08 13.14 -15.40
C LYS A 46 -9.54 12.00 -16.29
N LEU A 47 -9.30 10.74 -15.92
CA LEU A 47 -9.75 9.57 -16.67
C LEU A 47 -11.26 9.64 -16.95
N PHE A 48 -12.07 10.05 -15.97
CA PHE A 48 -13.52 10.19 -16.16
C PHE A 48 -13.94 11.26 -17.17
N THR A 49 -13.06 12.22 -17.47
CA THR A 49 -13.33 13.19 -18.54
C THR A 49 -13.09 12.62 -19.94
N SER A 50 -12.30 11.54 -20.04
CA SER A 50 -11.95 10.88 -21.31
C SER A 50 -12.76 9.63 -21.62
N LEU A 51 -13.36 9.00 -20.61
CA LEU A 51 -14.13 7.76 -20.79
C LEU A 51 -15.53 8.05 -21.35
N ASN A 52 -16.02 7.18 -22.23
CA ASN A 52 -17.41 7.23 -22.65
C ASN A 52 -18.35 6.71 -21.53
N SER A 53 -19.66 6.96 -21.65
CA SER A 53 -20.62 6.61 -20.58
C SER A 53 -20.72 5.11 -20.30
N ALA A 54 -20.44 4.25 -21.28
CA ALA A 54 -20.45 2.80 -21.10
C ALA A 54 -19.20 2.31 -20.35
N GLU A 55 -18.03 2.79 -20.75
CA GLU A 55 -16.75 2.51 -20.08
C GLU A 55 -16.75 3.02 -18.65
N HIS A 56 -17.27 4.22 -18.41
CA HIS A 56 -17.42 4.78 -17.06
C HIS A 56 -18.25 3.86 -16.17
N ARG A 57 -19.34 3.30 -16.70
CA ARG A 57 -20.21 2.36 -15.97
C ARG A 57 -19.51 1.03 -15.68
N LEU A 58 -18.72 0.50 -16.61
CA LEU A 58 -17.92 -0.70 -16.38
C LEU A 58 -16.85 -0.44 -15.31
N PHE A 59 -16.17 0.71 -15.39
CA PHE A 59 -15.10 1.08 -14.48
C PHE A 59 -15.59 1.26 -13.04
N ILE A 60 -16.69 2.00 -12.85
CA ILE A 60 -17.25 2.31 -11.52
C ILE A 60 -18.13 1.17 -11.00
N THR A 61 -19.13 0.74 -11.78
CA THR A 61 -20.17 -0.18 -11.29
C THR A 61 -19.69 -1.62 -11.27
N HIS A 62 -18.85 -2.02 -12.22
CA HIS A 62 -18.34 -3.39 -12.29
C HIS A 62 -16.93 -3.52 -11.69
N GLY A 63 -16.34 -2.42 -11.21
CA GLY A 63 -15.06 -2.43 -10.50
C GLY A 63 -13.85 -2.77 -11.37
N TYR A 64 -13.93 -2.50 -12.68
CA TYR A 64 -12.89 -2.82 -13.66
C TYR A 64 -11.61 -1.99 -13.52
N PHE A 65 -11.54 -1.07 -12.56
CA PHE A 65 -10.26 -0.44 -12.18
C PHE A 65 -9.30 -1.42 -11.47
N THR A 66 -9.80 -2.58 -11.05
CA THR A 66 -9.03 -3.64 -10.38
C THR A 66 -8.97 -4.86 -11.28
N PHE A 67 -7.82 -5.54 -11.31
CA PHE A 67 -7.67 -6.75 -12.12
C PHE A 67 -8.26 -7.94 -11.39
N ARG A 68 -9.11 -8.72 -12.04
CA ARG A 68 -9.71 -9.92 -11.47
C ARG A 68 -9.42 -11.12 -12.35
N ARG A 69 -9.04 -12.22 -11.71
CA ARG A 69 -8.91 -13.54 -12.38
C ARG A 69 -10.16 -14.40 -12.23
N THR A 70 -11.03 -14.04 -11.29
CA THR A 70 -12.24 -14.78 -10.94
C THR A 70 -13.34 -13.78 -10.61
N GLU A 71 -14.59 -14.16 -10.75
CA GLU A 71 -15.75 -13.31 -10.37
C GLU A 71 -15.99 -13.21 -8.85
N LYS A 72 -15.07 -13.72 -8.02
CA LYS A 72 -15.20 -13.64 -6.56
C LYS A 72 -15.08 -12.19 -6.10
N PHE A 73 -15.94 -11.79 -5.15
CA PHE A 73 -16.01 -10.43 -4.63
C PHE A 73 -14.65 -9.89 -4.15
N TRP A 74 -13.91 -10.67 -3.36
CA TRP A 74 -12.61 -10.28 -2.81
C TRP A 74 -11.46 -10.83 -3.65
N SER A 75 -11.47 -10.61 -4.96
CA SER A 75 -10.42 -11.13 -5.86
C SER A 75 -9.64 -10.07 -6.63
N GLY A 76 -9.99 -8.79 -6.49
CA GLY A 76 -9.34 -7.68 -7.18
C GLY A 76 -7.87 -7.50 -6.78
N ILE A 77 -6.96 -7.45 -7.74
CA ILE A 77 -5.53 -7.26 -7.56
C ILE A 77 -5.18 -5.89 -8.16
N CYS A 78 -4.28 -5.14 -7.50
CA CYS A 78 -3.83 -3.86 -8.03
C CYS A 78 -3.04 -4.05 -9.33
N SER A 79 -2.94 -2.97 -10.11
CA SER A 79 -2.24 -2.99 -11.41
C SER A 79 -0.78 -3.38 -11.27
N ASP A 80 -0.09 -2.79 -10.30
CA ASP A 80 1.34 -3.02 -10.05
C ASP A 80 1.62 -4.48 -9.71
N MET A 81 0.86 -5.03 -8.77
CA MET A 81 0.96 -6.45 -8.39
C MET A 81 0.60 -7.38 -9.56
N THR A 82 -0.31 -6.98 -10.43
CA THR A 82 -0.62 -7.73 -11.66
C THR A 82 0.56 -7.70 -12.63
N ILE A 83 1.18 -6.54 -12.82
CA ILE A 83 2.37 -6.40 -13.67
C ILE A 83 3.50 -7.27 -13.12
N GLU A 84 3.84 -7.11 -11.85
CA GLU A 84 4.95 -7.82 -11.20
C GLU A 84 4.72 -9.33 -11.17
N GLN A 85 3.58 -9.79 -10.64
CA GLN A 85 3.35 -11.21 -10.37
C GLN A 85 2.87 -11.99 -11.59
N VAL A 86 2.30 -11.33 -12.60
CA VAL A 86 1.69 -11.99 -13.76
C VAL A 86 2.46 -11.72 -15.03
N LEU A 87 2.65 -10.44 -15.37
CA LEU A 87 3.26 -10.06 -16.65
C LEU A 87 4.78 -10.23 -16.62
N VAL A 88 5.47 -9.68 -15.63
CA VAL A 88 6.93 -9.78 -15.46
C VAL A 88 7.34 -11.23 -15.21
N ARG A 89 6.58 -11.98 -14.41
CA ARG A 89 6.79 -13.42 -14.25
C ARG A 89 6.68 -14.20 -15.57
N SER A 90 5.76 -13.79 -16.46
CA SER A 90 5.62 -14.42 -17.78
C SER A 90 6.77 -14.05 -18.72
N LEU A 91 7.32 -12.84 -18.58
CA LEU A 91 8.49 -12.36 -19.32
C LEU A 91 9.82 -12.96 -18.86
N SER A 92 9.97 -13.24 -17.56
CA SER A 92 11.24 -13.60 -16.92
C SER A 92 11.52 -15.11 -16.87
N ARG A 93 10.78 -15.94 -17.62
CA ARG A 93 11.02 -17.39 -17.69
C ARG A 93 12.32 -17.70 -18.44
N ILE A 94 12.95 -18.85 -18.18
CA ILE A 94 14.16 -19.32 -18.86
C ILE A 94 13.87 -19.40 -20.38
N GLY A 95 14.56 -18.57 -21.17
CA GLY A 95 14.30 -18.37 -22.62
C GLY A 95 13.30 -17.27 -22.97
N GLY A 96 12.95 -16.39 -22.02
CA GLY A 96 11.82 -15.47 -22.08
C GLY A 96 11.79 -14.49 -23.27
N LEU A 97 10.57 -14.04 -23.57
CA LEU A 97 10.25 -12.98 -24.55
C LEU A 97 10.99 -11.65 -24.30
N ALA A 98 11.75 -11.51 -23.21
CA ALA A 98 12.48 -10.29 -22.86
C ALA A 98 13.61 -9.90 -23.84
N GLY A 99 14.02 -10.79 -24.75
CA GLY A 99 15.10 -10.53 -25.73
C GLY A 99 14.65 -10.13 -27.14
N GLY A 100 13.36 -10.25 -27.49
CA GLY A 100 12.87 -10.07 -28.85
C GLY A 100 12.44 -8.63 -29.15
N ARG A 101 12.97 -8.02 -30.21
CA ARG A 101 12.42 -6.75 -30.74
C ARG A 101 10.96 -6.96 -31.17
N GLY A 102 10.05 -6.09 -30.72
CA GLY A 102 8.65 -6.06 -31.20
C GLY A 102 7.59 -6.64 -30.25
N ILE A 103 7.96 -7.01 -29.02
CA ILE A 103 7.01 -7.56 -28.04
C ILE A 103 6.34 -6.41 -27.28
N THR A 104 5.02 -6.29 -27.45
CA THR A 104 4.20 -5.26 -26.79
C THR A 104 3.49 -5.83 -25.56
N ALA A 105 3.05 -4.94 -24.65
CA ALA A 105 2.32 -5.33 -23.43
C ALA A 105 1.07 -6.18 -23.71
N THR A 106 0.40 -5.94 -24.84
CA THR A 106 -0.77 -6.73 -25.28
C THR A 106 -0.37 -8.14 -25.70
N THR A 107 0.71 -8.31 -26.47
CA THR A 107 1.26 -9.63 -26.82
C THR A 107 1.57 -10.46 -25.57
N ILE A 108 2.14 -9.84 -24.53
CA ILE A 108 2.49 -10.52 -23.28
C ILE A 108 1.24 -11.00 -22.53
N ALA A 109 0.19 -10.17 -22.47
CA ALA A 109 -1.06 -10.53 -21.81
C ALA A 109 -1.75 -11.73 -22.50
N THR A 110 -1.79 -11.74 -23.84
CA THR A 110 -2.39 -12.85 -24.61
C THR A 110 -1.55 -14.12 -24.48
N CYS A 111 -0.22 -14.01 -24.58
CA CYS A 111 0.68 -15.15 -24.40
C CYS A 111 0.58 -15.75 -23.00
N SER A 112 0.40 -14.93 -21.95
CA SER A 112 0.23 -15.44 -20.58
C SER A 112 -1.00 -16.35 -20.45
N GLN A 113 -2.11 -16.01 -21.12
CA GLN A 113 -3.34 -16.83 -21.10
C GLN A 113 -3.16 -18.14 -21.87
N ILE A 114 -2.51 -18.09 -23.04
CA ILE A 114 -2.22 -19.27 -23.86
C ILE A 114 -1.30 -20.22 -23.09
N VAL A 115 -0.25 -19.69 -22.47
CA VAL A 115 0.70 -20.47 -21.68
C VAL A 115 0.01 -21.10 -20.47
N GLU A 116 -0.84 -20.37 -19.75
CA GLU A 116 -1.62 -20.93 -18.64
C GLU A 116 -2.58 -22.04 -19.11
N ALA A 117 -3.25 -21.86 -20.26
CA ALA A 117 -4.11 -22.89 -20.85
C ALA A 117 -3.32 -24.15 -21.27
N MET A 118 -2.14 -23.97 -21.87
CA MET A 118 -1.25 -25.08 -22.25
C MET A 118 -0.71 -25.83 -21.03
N GLU A 119 -0.37 -25.12 -19.95
CA GLU A 119 0.03 -25.71 -18.68
C GLU A 119 -1.08 -26.58 -18.08
N VAL A 120 -2.32 -26.06 -18.04
CA VAL A 120 -3.49 -26.80 -17.59
C VAL A 120 -3.74 -28.04 -18.47
N PHE A 121 -3.69 -27.88 -19.79
CA PHE A 121 -3.89 -28.98 -20.73
C PHE A 121 -2.84 -30.08 -20.59
N ALA A 122 -1.57 -29.69 -20.46
CA ALA A 122 -0.46 -30.63 -20.31
C ALA A 122 -0.38 -31.27 -18.91
N GLY A 123 -1.17 -30.78 -17.93
CA GLY A 123 -1.04 -31.16 -16.53
C GLY A 123 0.29 -30.73 -15.91
N VAL A 124 1.03 -29.84 -16.57
CA VAL A 124 2.33 -29.34 -16.13
C VAL A 124 2.14 -27.89 -15.71
N ARG A 125 2.38 -27.59 -14.44
CA ARG A 125 2.39 -26.19 -13.98
C ARG A 125 3.82 -25.68 -14.04
N SER A 126 4.07 -24.60 -14.79
CA SER A 126 5.38 -23.95 -14.77
C SER A 126 5.50 -23.19 -13.46
N VAL A 127 5.89 -23.89 -12.40
CA VAL A 127 6.30 -23.25 -11.17
C VAL A 127 7.68 -22.68 -11.47
N SER A 128 7.79 -21.38 -11.70
CA SER A 128 9.05 -20.72 -11.36
C SER A 128 9.29 -21.09 -9.89
N ALA A 129 10.30 -21.91 -9.64
CA ALA A 129 10.64 -22.39 -8.31
C ALA A 129 10.96 -21.24 -7.35
N GLU A 130 11.12 -20.03 -7.86
CA GLU A 130 11.15 -18.80 -7.08
C GLU A 130 9.71 -18.42 -6.71
N GLN A 131 9.16 -19.14 -5.74
CA GLN A 131 8.15 -18.56 -4.88
C GLN A 131 8.67 -17.19 -4.41
N HIS A 132 7.82 -16.16 -4.52
CA HIS A 132 8.12 -14.84 -4.02
C HIS A 132 8.70 -14.97 -2.61
N VAL A 133 9.78 -14.27 -2.31
CA VAL A 133 10.59 -14.50 -1.10
C VAL A 133 9.71 -14.65 0.15
N GLN A 134 8.68 -13.83 0.28
CA GLN A 134 7.73 -13.82 1.41
C GLN A 134 6.88 -15.09 1.56
N LEU A 135 6.63 -15.85 0.48
CA LEU A 135 5.82 -17.07 0.50
C LEU A 135 6.64 -18.34 0.79
N ARG A 136 7.96 -18.23 0.90
CA ARG A 136 8.84 -19.36 1.25
C ARG A 136 8.47 -19.90 2.63
N GLU A 137 8.55 -21.23 2.81
CA GLU A 137 8.22 -21.88 4.08
C GLU A 137 8.95 -21.30 5.29
N ALA A 138 10.23 -20.93 5.12
CA ALA A 138 11.02 -20.29 6.18
C ALA A 138 10.40 -18.96 6.63
N ASN A 139 9.96 -18.13 5.69
CA ASN A 139 9.32 -16.85 5.98
C ASN A 139 7.90 -17.04 6.53
N GLN A 140 7.16 -18.05 6.08
CA GLN A 140 5.87 -18.40 6.67
C GLN A 140 6.01 -18.81 8.14
N LYS A 141 7.00 -19.67 8.45
CA LYS A 141 7.32 -20.09 9.83
C LYS A 141 7.75 -18.90 10.69
N GLN A 142 8.61 -18.02 10.16
CA GLN A 142 9.05 -16.83 10.88
C GLN A 142 7.87 -15.87 11.12
N ASN A 143 7.06 -15.57 10.11
CA ASN A 143 5.87 -14.72 10.26
C ASN A 143 4.89 -15.28 11.29
N PHE A 144 4.69 -16.61 11.32
CA PHE A 144 3.85 -17.23 12.35
C PHE A 144 4.44 -17.04 13.74
N LYS A 145 5.75 -17.23 13.92
CA LYS A 145 6.43 -16.98 15.19
C LYS A 145 6.35 -15.52 15.63
N ASP A 146 6.55 -14.60 14.70
CA ASP A 146 6.47 -13.16 14.96
C ASP A 146 5.05 -12.75 15.33
N LEU A 147 4.03 -13.33 14.67
CA LEU A 147 2.63 -13.12 15.00
C LEU A 147 2.31 -13.61 16.42
N GLN A 148 2.77 -14.80 16.80
CA GLN A 148 2.59 -15.31 18.17
C GLN A 148 3.26 -14.38 19.18
N THR A 149 4.49 -13.94 18.90
CA THR A 149 5.23 -13.01 19.76
C THR A 149 4.47 -11.68 19.92
N PHE A 150 3.91 -11.16 18.83
CA PHE A 150 3.11 -9.95 18.84
C PHE A 150 1.83 -10.11 19.66
N ILE A 151 1.10 -11.22 19.50
CA ILE A 151 -0.11 -11.50 20.27
C ILE A 151 0.22 -11.59 21.76
N SER A 152 1.23 -12.38 22.15
CA SER A 152 1.65 -12.48 23.55
C SER A 152 2.04 -11.12 24.12
N SER A 153 2.74 -10.28 23.35
CA SER A 153 3.06 -8.91 23.77
C SER A 153 1.81 -8.06 23.99
N LEU A 154 0.74 -8.20 23.19
CA LEU A 154 -0.52 -7.48 23.39
C LEU A 154 -1.33 -8.00 24.57
N GLU A 155 -1.27 -9.30 24.85
CA GLU A 155 -1.94 -9.90 26.01
C GLU A 155 -1.29 -9.45 27.33
N GLU A 156 0.04 -9.34 27.35
CA GLU A 156 0.80 -8.83 28.50
C GLU A 156 0.65 -7.31 28.69
N HIS A 157 0.42 -6.55 27.62
CA HIS A 157 0.35 -5.10 27.64
C HIS A 157 -0.99 -4.63 27.08
N ILE A 158 -1.97 -4.33 27.94
CA ILE A 158 -3.29 -3.85 27.52
C ILE A 158 -3.13 -2.53 26.75
N PRO A 159 -3.32 -2.52 25.42
CA PRO A 159 -2.92 -1.40 24.57
C PRO A 159 -3.96 -0.27 24.52
N VAL A 160 -5.04 -0.37 25.30
CA VAL A 160 -6.25 0.45 25.17
C VAL A 160 -6.69 1.08 26.49
N SER A 161 -5.86 1.05 27.53
CA SER A 161 -6.12 1.94 28.68
C SER A 161 -6.07 3.38 28.16
N LYS A 162 -7.11 4.16 28.45
CA LYS A 162 -7.16 5.59 28.10
C LYS A 162 -6.14 6.33 28.97
N LEU A 163 -4.87 6.21 28.60
CA LEU A 163 -3.83 7.04 29.17
C LEU A 163 -3.96 8.42 28.54
N PRO A 164 -3.86 9.50 29.34
CA PRO A 164 -3.92 10.87 28.84
C PRO A 164 -2.69 11.25 28.00
N GLU A 165 -1.62 10.46 28.08
CA GLU A 165 -0.31 10.73 27.47
C GLU A 165 -0.01 9.66 26.41
N LEU A 166 0.49 10.07 25.25
CA LEU A 166 0.97 9.16 24.20
C LEU A 166 2.23 8.42 24.70
N SER A 167 2.25 7.10 24.56
CA SER A 167 3.40 6.29 24.98
C SER A 167 3.69 5.10 24.06
N SER A 168 4.96 4.71 24.01
CA SER A 168 5.40 3.51 23.31
C SER A 168 5.08 2.27 24.13
N LEU A 169 4.26 1.37 23.58
CA LEU A 169 3.91 0.10 24.23
C LEU A 169 5.13 -0.79 24.50
N THR A 170 6.14 -0.74 23.64
CA THR A 170 7.30 -1.64 23.74
C THR A 170 8.42 -1.08 24.60
N ILE A 171 8.63 0.23 24.59
CA ILE A 171 9.78 0.87 25.25
C ILE A 171 9.35 1.64 26.51
N GLY A 172 8.05 1.88 26.70
CA GLY A 172 7.52 2.67 27.82
C GLY A 172 7.85 4.16 27.74
N VAL A 173 8.36 4.63 26.59
CA VAL A 173 8.68 6.05 26.38
C VAL A 173 7.38 6.83 26.28
N VAL A 174 7.22 7.80 27.17
CA VAL A 174 6.10 8.77 27.18
C VAL A 174 6.48 9.98 26.33
N GLU A 175 5.49 10.59 25.69
CA GLU A 175 5.67 11.79 24.88
C GLU A 175 6.30 12.97 25.64
N ASP A 176 7.02 13.80 24.89
CA ASP A 176 7.51 15.11 25.30
C ASP A 176 6.70 16.18 24.56
N GLU A 177 6.72 17.44 25.02
CA GLU A 177 5.99 18.58 24.42
C GLU A 177 6.33 18.82 22.94
N LYS A 178 7.42 18.21 22.45
CA LYS A 178 7.90 18.31 21.06
C LYS A 178 7.31 17.24 20.13
N ILE A 179 6.69 16.19 20.66
CA ILE A 179 6.08 15.11 19.89
C ILE A 179 4.69 15.54 19.45
N ASN A 180 4.34 15.22 18.21
CA ASN A 180 3.07 15.63 17.60
C ASN A 180 2.61 14.64 16.52
N CYS A 181 3.00 13.36 16.67
CA CYS A 181 2.72 12.33 15.68
C CYS A 181 1.28 11.81 15.71
N ASP A 182 0.51 12.18 16.73
CA ASP A 182 -0.93 11.98 16.93
C ASP A 182 -1.78 13.07 16.24
N GLU A 183 -1.16 14.20 15.87
CA GLU A 183 -1.77 15.27 15.08
C GLU A 183 -1.42 15.16 13.58
N GLU A 184 -1.01 13.98 13.11
CA GLU A 184 -0.48 13.79 11.77
C GLU A 184 -1.48 14.18 10.68
N PHE A 185 -2.76 13.96 10.92
CA PHE A 185 -3.79 14.34 9.96
C PHE A 185 -3.90 15.87 9.81
N GLN A 186 -3.93 16.60 10.93
CA GLN A 186 -4.09 18.06 10.99
C GLN A 186 -2.87 18.76 10.39
N ILE A 187 -1.67 18.32 10.79
CA ILE A 187 -0.39 18.82 10.27
C ILE A 187 -0.29 18.56 8.77
N GLY A 188 -0.70 17.36 8.32
CA GLY A 188 -0.78 17.00 6.92
C GLY A 188 -1.72 17.90 6.11
N VAL A 189 -2.87 18.28 6.68
CA VAL A 189 -3.82 19.20 6.04
C VAL A 189 -3.22 20.61 5.92
N VAL A 190 -2.50 21.09 6.93
CA VAL A 190 -1.78 22.37 6.85
C VAL A 190 -0.71 22.32 5.76
N ALA A 191 0.10 21.26 5.73
CA ALA A 191 1.13 21.06 4.71
C ALA A 191 0.54 21.02 3.29
N LEU A 192 -0.62 20.39 3.11
CA LEU A 192 -1.34 20.37 1.84
C LEU A 192 -1.80 21.75 1.38
N LYS A 193 -2.24 22.62 2.30
CA LYS A 193 -2.66 24.00 1.97
C LYS A 193 -1.49 24.87 1.53
N GLU A 194 -0.27 24.60 2.00
CA GLU A 194 0.94 25.31 1.56
C GLU A 194 1.37 24.96 0.13
N ILE A 195 0.86 23.87 -0.44
CA ILE A 195 1.20 23.46 -1.80
C ILE A 195 0.56 24.45 -2.78
N LYS A 196 1.41 25.26 -3.41
CA LYS A 196 1.01 26.12 -4.52
C LYS A 196 0.52 25.26 -5.69
N LYS A 197 -0.48 25.74 -6.43
CA LYS A 197 -0.96 25.14 -7.69
C LYS A 197 0.12 25.23 -8.79
N ASN A 198 1.18 24.47 -8.63
CA ASN A 198 2.27 24.37 -9.58
C ASN A 198 2.25 23.00 -10.26
N SER A 199 3.01 22.86 -11.36
CA SER A 199 3.17 21.57 -12.02
C SER A 199 3.79 20.53 -11.08
N PHE A 200 3.58 19.25 -11.36
CA PHE A 200 4.15 18.15 -10.57
C PHE A 200 5.67 18.29 -10.37
N SER A 201 6.39 18.71 -11.41
CA SER A 201 7.84 18.93 -11.41
C SER A 201 8.27 20.03 -10.43
N ASP A 202 7.41 21.02 -10.23
CA ASP A 202 7.66 22.20 -9.39
C ASP A 202 7.19 22.03 -7.95
N MET A 203 6.48 20.93 -7.65
CA MET A 203 5.99 20.64 -6.31
C MET A 203 7.15 20.27 -5.38
N ARG A 204 7.49 21.20 -4.49
CA ARG A 204 8.51 21.04 -3.45
C ARG A 204 7.83 20.77 -2.10
N LEU A 205 7.95 19.55 -1.62
CA LEU A 205 7.46 19.17 -0.30
C LEU A 205 8.57 19.33 0.73
N LYS A 206 8.24 19.85 1.91
CA LYS A 206 9.21 20.17 2.96
C LYS A 206 9.17 19.10 4.05
N ARG A 207 10.33 18.52 4.37
CA ARG A 207 10.45 17.62 5.54
C ARG A 207 10.28 18.34 6.88
N THR A 208 10.46 19.66 6.92
CA THR A 208 10.26 20.46 8.14
C THR A 208 8.80 20.48 8.60
N LEU A 209 7.86 20.17 7.71
CA LEU A 209 6.43 20.05 8.01
C LEU A 209 6.05 18.64 8.47
N ALA A 210 7.02 17.71 8.52
CA ALA A 210 6.75 16.36 8.97
C ALA A 210 6.59 16.32 10.50
N VAL A 211 5.73 15.42 10.97
CA VAL A 211 5.54 15.14 12.38
C VAL A 211 6.81 14.57 13.00
N LYS A 212 6.95 14.80 14.30
CA LYS A 212 8.03 14.27 15.12
C LYS A 212 7.52 13.02 15.81
N PRO A 213 8.03 11.82 15.45
CA PRO A 213 7.65 10.58 16.11
C PRO A 213 8.33 10.45 17.47
N LEU A 214 7.76 9.62 18.35
CA LEU A 214 8.35 9.22 19.64
C LEU A 214 9.81 8.74 19.52
N ALA A 215 10.19 8.17 18.37
CA ALA A 215 11.57 7.77 18.07
C ALA A 215 12.59 8.93 18.11
N THR A 216 12.12 10.18 18.07
CA THR A 216 12.97 11.39 18.14
C THR A 216 13.38 11.72 19.58
N ILE A 217 12.75 11.11 20.59
CA ILE A 217 13.09 11.34 22.01
C ILE A 217 14.46 10.71 22.31
N THR A 218 15.47 11.54 22.50
CA THR A 218 16.81 11.13 22.91
C THR A 218 16.85 10.81 24.40
N LYS A 219 16.78 9.52 24.77
CA LYS A 219 17.28 8.86 26.01
C LYS A 219 17.25 9.62 27.38
N SER A 220 16.45 10.67 27.59
CA SER A 220 16.19 11.19 28.93
C SER A 220 14.95 10.49 29.46
N VAL A 221 15.17 9.31 30.03
CA VAL A 221 14.11 8.36 30.38
C VAL A 221 13.50 8.72 31.73
N THR A 222 12.23 9.13 31.74
CA THR A 222 11.39 9.08 32.93
C THR A 222 10.65 7.73 32.92
N ILE A 223 11.23 6.68 33.51
CA ILE A 223 10.52 5.40 33.71
C ILE A 223 9.47 5.62 34.80
N ARG A 224 8.19 5.58 34.45
CA ARG A 224 7.14 5.33 35.43
C ARG A 224 7.04 3.81 35.61
N THR A 225 7.44 3.32 36.77
CA THR A 225 7.16 1.94 37.19
C THR A 225 5.64 1.77 37.23
N ILE A 226 5.08 1.02 36.28
CA ILE A 226 3.69 0.63 36.31
C ILE A 226 3.56 -0.40 37.43
N LEU A 227 3.08 0.04 38.60
CA LEU A 227 2.64 -0.86 39.65
C LEU A 227 1.32 -1.48 39.19
N TYR A 228 1.35 -2.74 38.78
CA TYR A 228 0.16 -3.56 38.68
C TYR A 228 -0.40 -3.74 40.10
N VAL A 229 -1.57 -3.17 40.37
CA VAL A 229 -2.45 -3.54 41.49
C VAL A 229 -3.65 -4.27 40.93
#